data_AF-A0A225WLE9-F1
#
_entry.id   AF-A0A225WLE9-F1
#
_cell.length_a   1.000
_cell.length_b   1.000
_cell.length_c   1.000
_cell.angle_alpha   90.00
_cell.angle_beta   90.00
_cell.angle_gamma   90.00
#
_symmetry.space_group_name_H-M   'P 1'
#
loop_
_entity.id
_entity.type
_entity.pdbx_description
1 polymer ?
#
loop_
_entity_poly.entity_id
_entity_poly.type
_entity_poly.pdbx_seq_one_letter_code
_entity_poly.pdbx_strand_id
1 'polypeptide(L)' 'MKDARHESLPLTASMMATYVRQEHPDWLAEYAAAKKAQFTAYQSLLRLLQRFTYRHGFTQRTSHGLKINYTDICILIN' A
#
# COMPACT_ATOMS: atom_id res chain seq x y z
N MET A 1 16.90 -16.73 -4.70
CA MET A 1 16.61 -15.28 -4.65
C MET A 1 15.21 -15.12 -4.11
N LYS A 2 15.04 -14.49 -2.94
CA LYS A 2 13.72 -14.17 -2.40
C LYS A 2 13.11 -13.09 -3.30
N ASP A 3 11.88 -13.30 -3.75
CA ASP A 3 11.25 -12.46 -4.76
C ASP A 3 10.92 -11.07 -4.19
N ALA A 4 11.85 -10.12 -4.33
CA ALA A 4 11.71 -8.74 -3.84
C ALA A 4 10.46 -8.03 -4.42
N ARG A 5 9.90 -8.54 -5.52
CA ARG A 5 8.62 -8.07 -6.08
C ARG A 5 7.46 -8.35 -5.15
N HIS A 6 7.50 -9.50 -4.47
CA HIS A 6 6.46 -9.90 -3.52
C HIS A 6 6.54 -9.11 -2.21
N GLU A 7 7.73 -8.62 -1.83
CA GLU A 7 7.91 -7.79 -0.62
C GLU A 7 7.60 -6.31 -0.87
N SER A 8 7.80 -5.80 -2.09
CA SER A 8 7.51 -4.40 -2.44
C SER A 8 6.02 -4.11 -2.65
N LEU A 9 5.23 -5.09 -3.10
CA LEU A 9 3.78 -4.96 -3.27
C LEU A 9 3.03 -4.59 -1.97
N PRO A 10 3.25 -5.28 -0.84
CA PRO A 10 2.72 -4.89 0.46
C PRO A 10 3.11 -3.48 0.89
N LEU A 11 4.34 -3.05 0.61
CA LEU A 11 4.84 -1.72 0.99
C LEU A 11 4.12 -0.62 0.20
N THR A 12 4.04 -0.75 -1.14
CA THR A 12 3.29 0.21 -1.97
C THR A 12 1.82 0.27 -1.56
N ALA A 13 1.19 -0.88 -1.32
CA ALA A 13 -0.20 -0.93 -0.89
C ALA A 13 -0.43 -0.27 0.47
N SER A 14 0.53 -0.40 1.40
CA SER A 14 0.48 0.28 2.69
C SER A 14 0.60 1.79 2.55
N MET A 15 1.53 2.28 1.72
CA MET A 15 1.67 3.72 1.45
C MET A 15 0.40 4.30 0.84
N MET A 16 -0.20 3.59 -0.12
CA MET A 16 -1.48 3.99 -0.70
C MET A 16 -2.63 3.98 0.32
N ALA A 17 -2.63 3.02 1.27
CA ALA A 17 -3.63 2.98 2.32
C ALA A 17 -3.50 4.20 3.26
N THR A 18 -2.28 4.65 3.55
CA THR A 18 -2.03 5.88 4.30
C THR A 18 -2.51 7.11 3.53
N TYR A 19 -2.16 7.22 2.24
CA TYR A 19 -2.64 8.31 1.37
C TYR A 19 -4.17 8.40 1.35
N VAL A 20 -4.85 7.28 1.15
CA VAL A 20 -6.32 7.22 1.15
C VAL A 20 -6.91 7.66 2.49
N ARG A 21 -6.26 7.32 3.60
CA ARG A 21 -6.70 7.74 4.94
C ARG A 21 -6.55 9.25 5.15
N GLN A 22 -5.49 9.85 4.63
CA GLN A 22 -5.18 11.27 4.81
C GLN A 22 -6.01 12.16 3.89
N GLU A 23 -6.07 11.81 2.60
CA GLU A 23 -6.67 12.66 1.56
C GLU A 23 -8.15 12.34 1.28
N HIS A 24 -8.59 11.12 1.62
CA HIS A 24 -9.95 10.65 1.34
C HIS A 24 -10.63 9.99 2.56
N PRO A 25 -10.66 10.66 3.73
CA PRO A 25 -11.20 10.08 4.97
C PRO A 25 -12.71 9.76 4.88
N ASP A 26 -13.50 10.62 4.22
CA ASP A 26 -14.95 10.42 4.08
C ASP A 26 -15.26 9.19 3.22
N TRP A 27 -14.58 9.07 2.07
CA TRP A 27 -14.68 7.89 1.22
C TRP A 27 -14.27 6.62 1.97
N LEU A 28 -13.21 6.69 2.78
CA LEU A 28 -12.75 5.55 3.56
C LEU A 28 -13.77 5.15 4.63
N ALA A 29 -14.43 6.13 5.26
CA ALA A 29 -15.49 5.90 6.24
C ALA A 29 -16.71 5.23 5.60
N GLU A 30 -17.16 5.71 4.44
CA GLU A 30 -18.24 5.08 3.66
C GLU A 30 -17.88 3.65 3.23
N TYR A 31 -16.66 3.47 2.74
CA TYR A 31 -16.15 2.16 2.33
C TYR A 31 -16.09 1.15 3.49
N ALA A 32 -15.75 1.62 4.69
CA ALA A 32 -15.72 0.80 5.90
C ALA A 32 -17.13 0.51 6.43
N ALA A 33 -18.05 1.47 6.37
CA ALA A 33 -19.43 1.35 6.83
C ALA A 33 -20.20 0.23 6.09
N ALA A 34 -19.86 -0.02 4.82
CA ALA A 34 -20.41 -1.12 4.04
C ALA A 34 -19.97 -2.52 4.50
N LYS A 35 -19.11 -2.65 5.53
CA LYS A 35 -18.50 -3.91 5.94
C LYS A 35 -18.79 -4.26 7.40
N LYS A 36 -18.97 -5.55 7.67
CA LYS A 36 -19.36 -6.08 9.00
C LYS A 36 -18.36 -5.80 10.12
N ALA A 37 -17.08 -5.58 9.82
CA ALA A 37 -16.04 -5.35 10.82
C ALA A 37 -14.90 -4.47 10.27
N GLN A 38 -14.38 -3.57 11.11
CA GLN A 38 -13.29 -2.65 10.79
C GLN A 38 -12.02 -3.36 10.31
N PHE A 39 -11.65 -4.46 10.98
CA PHE A 39 -10.48 -5.26 10.58
C PHE A 39 -10.66 -5.88 9.19
N THR A 40 -11.85 -6.41 8.90
CA THR A 40 -12.21 -6.95 7.58
C THR A 40 -12.22 -5.86 6.51
N ALA A 41 -12.61 -4.64 6.87
CA ALA A 41 -12.55 -3.49 5.97
C ALA A 41 -11.13 -3.13 5.56
N TYR A 42 -10.23 -3.04 6.54
CA TYR A 42 -8.83 -2.74 6.29
C TYR A 42 -8.11 -3.84 5.49
N GLN A 43 -8.34 -5.11 5.84
CA GLN A 43 -7.80 -6.25 5.08
C GLN A 43 -8.31 -6.32 3.64
N SER A 44 -9.56 -5.91 3.40
CA SER A 44 -10.13 -5.83 2.05
C SER A 44 -9.55 -4.65 1.27
N LEU A 45 -9.33 -3.51 1.92
CA LEU A 45 -8.69 -2.33 1.33
C LEU A 45 -7.26 -2.64 0.90
N LEU A 46 -6.45 -3.27 1.76
CA LEU A 46 -5.09 -3.66 1.41
C LEU A 46 -5.06 -4.60 0.19
N ARG A 47 -5.96 -5.58 0.11
CA ARG A 47 -6.07 -6.45 -1.07
C ARG A 47 -6.48 -5.71 -2.34
N LEU A 48 -7.38 -4.73 -2.23
CA LEU A 48 -7.78 -3.87 -3.35
C LEU A 48 -6.56 -3.07 -3.85
N LEU A 49 -5.81 -2.45 -2.95
CA LEU A 49 -4.64 -1.65 -3.28
C LEU A 49 -3.50 -2.51 -3.85
N GLN A 50 -3.26 -3.71 -3.33
CA GLN A 50 -2.30 -4.66 -3.90
C GLN A 50 -2.67 -5.06 -5.34
N ARG A 51 -3.95 -5.27 -5.63
CA ARG A 51 -4.41 -5.56 -7.00
C ARG A 51 -4.25 -4.36 -7.91
N PHE A 52 -4.53 -3.17 -7.40
CA PHE A 52 -4.33 -1.91 -8.13
C PHE A 52 -2.85 -1.70 -8.47
N THR A 53 -1.95 -1.84 -7.49
CA THR A 53 -0.51 -1.66 -7.70
C THR A 53 0.04 -2.70 -8.67
N TYR A 54 -0.40 -3.95 -8.57
CA TYR A 54 -0.04 -4.99 -9.53
C TYR A 54 -0.54 -4.67 -10.95
N ARG A 55 -1.82 -4.30 -11.11
CA ARG A 55 -2.43 -4.00 -12.41
C ARG A 55 -1.76 -2.81 -13.11
N HIS A 56 -1.46 -1.76 -12.35
CA HIS A 56 -0.92 -0.52 -12.90
C HIS A 56 0.62 -0.47 -12.90
N GLY A 57 1.29 -1.57 -12.50
CA GLY A 57 2.75 -1.66 -12.54
C GLY A 57 3.46 -0.80 -11.51
N PHE A 58 2.77 -0.35 -10.45
CA PHE A 58 3.35 0.32 -9.27
C PHE A 58 4.17 -0.64 -8.38
N THR A 59 4.77 -1.65 -8.99
CA THR A 59 5.77 -2.50 -8.38
C THR A 59 7.11 -1.83 -8.62
N GLN A 60 7.90 -1.62 -7.57
CA GLN A 60 9.23 -1.05 -7.70
C GLN A 60 10.06 -1.99 -8.60
N ARG A 61 10.18 -1.64 -9.89
CA ARG A 61 11.12 -2.32 -10.80
C ARG A 61 12.49 -1.89 -10.31
N THR A 62 13.20 -2.80 -9.66
CA THR A 62 14.59 -2.61 -9.32
C THR A 62 15.37 -2.47 -10.63
N SER A 63 15.56 -1.24 -11.10
CA SER A 63 16.64 -0.94 -12.02
C SER A 63 17.92 -1.12 -11.22
N HIS A 64 18.79 -2.00 -11.67
CA HIS A 64 20.15 -2.12 -11.15
C HIS A 64 20.75 -0.71 -10.97
N GLY A 65 21.17 -0.37 -9.75
CA GLY A 65 22.08 0.75 -9.53
C GLY A 65 21.77 1.74 -8.40
N LEU A 66 20.53 1.90 -7.95
CA LEU A 66 20.25 2.85 -6.86
C LEU A 66 19.58 2.13 -5.68
N LYS A 67 20.41 1.73 -4.70
CA LYS A 67 19.96 1.32 -3.38
C LYS A 67 19.39 2.56 -2.67
N ILE A 68 18.12 2.85 -2.88
CA ILE A 68 17.40 3.75 -1.96
C ILE A 68 17.22 2.94 -0.68
N ASN A 69 17.94 3.34 0.37
CA ASN A 69 17.86 2.68 1.66
C ASN A 69 16.44 2.84 2.20
N TYR A 70 15.77 1.73 2.49
CA TYR A 70 14.41 1.69 3.04
C TYR A 70 14.23 2.55 4.30
N THR A 71 15.33 2.82 5.03
CA THR A 71 15.38 3.74 6.16
C THR A 71 14.90 5.15 5.82
N ASP A 72 15.13 5.64 4.59
CA ASP A 72 14.72 6.99 4.17
C ASP A 72 13.20 7.14 4.04
N ILE A 73 12.50 6.07 3.66
CA ILE A 73 11.03 6.09 3.50
C ILE A 73 10.35 6.09 4.88
N CYS A 74 10.94 5.42 5.87
CA CYS A 74 10.37 5.35 7.23
C CYS A 74 10.47 6.68 8.00
N ILE A 75 11.38 7.58 7.62
CA ILE A 75 11.53 8.90 8.28
C ILE A 75 10.38 9.85 7.90
N LEU A 76 9.72 9.62 6.76
CA LEU A 76 8.62 10.46 6.26
C LEU A 76 7.23 10.05 6.80
N ILE A 77 7.16 9.03 7.67
CA ILE A 77 5.89 8.49 8.21
C ILE A 77 5.78 8.72 9.74
N ASN A 78 6.68 9.50 10.35
CA ASN A 78 6.53 9.93 11.76
C ASN A 78 5.79 11.26 11.88
#